data_AF-A0A1B6JA44-F1
#
_entry.id   AF-A0A1B6JA44-F1
#
_cell.length_a   1.000
_cell.length_b   1.000
_cell.length_c   1.000
_cell.angle_alpha   90.00
_cell.angle_beta   90.00
_cell.angle_gamma   90.00
#
_symmetry.space_group_name_H-M   'P 1'
#
loop_
_entity.id
_entity.type
_entity.pdbx_description
1 polymer ?
#
loop_
_entity_poly.entity_id
_entity_poly.type
_entity_poly.pdbx_seq_one_letter_code
_entity_poly.pdbx_strand_id
1 'polypeptide(L)'
;SERIPNHIHTWCYAHVLNLVLTDTAQILPSTITFFGLLQEAQVFLKKSLKRQQFYSAENPVFKLGAIGATRWRSKSDATTKIFGRIDNWTTSTPLDPSHQAKHVFHELTVALQKISLSPEFNTTVRSSATGLLSKFLEFETTVIA
;
A
#
# COMPACT_ATOMS: atom_id res chain seq x y z
N SER A 1 -20.16 37.27 -9.38
CA SER A 1 -19.22 36.76 -8.37
C SER A 1 -18.71 37.96 -7.59
N GLU A 2 -19.27 38.16 -6.41
CA GLU A 2 -19.02 39.30 -5.52
C GLU A 2 -17.60 39.16 -4.92
N ARG A 3 -16.69 40.05 -5.30
CA ARG A 3 -15.32 40.07 -4.76
C ARG A 3 -15.30 40.91 -3.50
N ILE A 4 -15.26 40.27 -2.34
CA ILE A 4 -15.08 40.93 -1.05
C ILE A 4 -13.65 41.50 -1.03
N PRO A 5 -13.42 42.82 -0.95
CA PRO A 5 -12.13 43.42 -1.35
C PRO A 5 -10.93 43.14 -0.45
N ASN A 6 -11.08 42.47 0.69
CA ASN A 6 -10.04 42.39 1.74
C ASN A 6 -9.76 40.96 2.26
N HIS A 7 -10.02 39.92 1.48
CA HIS A 7 -9.72 38.55 1.92
C HIS A 7 -8.25 38.18 1.67
N ILE A 8 -7.47 37.98 2.74
CA ILE A 8 -6.09 37.50 2.65
C ILE A 8 -6.11 35.98 2.52
N HIS A 9 -5.69 35.48 1.36
CA HIS A 9 -5.48 34.05 1.15
C HIS A 9 -4.06 33.67 1.55
N THR A 10 -3.92 32.76 2.52
CA THR A 10 -2.63 32.18 2.92
C THR A 10 -2.59 30.72 2.51
N TRP A 11 -1.45 30.26 1.99
CA TRP A 11 -1.25 28.87 1.63
C TRP A 11 -1.12 27.99 2.88
N CYS A 12 -1.83 26.86 2.89
CA CYS A 12 -1.67 25.88 3.95
C CYS A 12 -0.35 25.13 3.78
N TYR A 13 0.57 25.23 4.73
CA TYR A 13 1.86 24.54 4.69
C TYR A 13 1.72 23.02 4.54
N ALA A 14 0.70 22.41 5.15
CA ALA A 14 0.42 20.98 4.97
C ALA A 14 0.03 20.64 3.51
N HIS A 15 -0.65 21.55 2.81
CA HIS A 15 -0.98 21.37 1.40
C HIS A 15 0.28 21.48 0.52
N VAL A 16 1.11 22.51 0.75
CA VAL A 16 2.37 22.70 0.03
C VAL A 16 3.29 21.50 0.20
N LEU A 17 3.45 21.01 1.44
CA LEU A 17 4.25 19.82 1.71
C LEU A 17 3.70 18.57 1.00
N ASN A 18 2.37 18.37 0.98
CA ASN A 18 1.77 17.26 0.25
C ASN A 18 2.06 17.33 -1.26
N LEU A 19 2.06 18.54 -1.86
CA LEU A 19 2.43 18.73 -3.27
C LEU A 19 3.89 18.33 -3.50
N VAL A 20 4.83 18.90 -2.74
CA VAL A 20 6.26 18.61 -2.87
C VAL A 20 6.56 17.11 -2.74
N LEU A 21 5.99 16.45 -1.73
CA LEU A 21 6.19 15.01 -1.53
C LEU A 21 5.54 14.17 -2.63
N THR A 22 4.39 14.58 -3.14
CA THR A 22 3.72 13.88 -4.24
C THR A 22 4.53 13.99 -5.53
N ASP A 23 5.02 15.20 -5.85
CA ASP A 23 5.83 15.45 -7.04
C ASP A 23 7.17 14.70 -6.96
N THR A 24 7.83 14.74 -5.80
CA THR A 24 9.09 14.00 -5.58
C THR A 24 8.89 12.49 -5.77
N ALA A 25 7.79 11.94 -5.25
CA ALA A 25 7.44 10.54 -5.40
C ALA A 25 7.12 10.13 -6.86
N GLN A 26 6.80 11.10 -7.72
CA GLN A 26 6.53 10.89 -9.14
C GLN A 26 7.75 11.10 -10.05
N ILE A 27 8.86 11.61 -9.52
CA ILE A 27 10.08 11.86 -10.29
C ILE A 27 11.11 10.74 -10.07
N LEU A 28 11.18 10.17 -8.85
CA LEU A 28 12.15 9.12 -8.54
C LEU A 28 11.67 7.73 -9.04
N PRO A 29 12.40 7.07 -9.96
CA PRO A 29 11.94 5.80 -10.55
C PRO A 29 11.61 4.70 -9.54
N SER A 30 12.45 4.53 -8.51
CA SER A 30 12.24 3.54 -7.45
C SER A 30 10.92 3.77 -6.70
N THR A 31 10.57 5.03 -6.44
CA THR A 31 9.32 5.40 -5.76
C THR A 31 8.09 5.21 -6.64
N ILE A 32 8.21 5.50 -7.93
CA ILE A 32 7.16 5.24 -8.93
C ILE A 32 6.87 3.74 -9.00
N THR A 33 7.92 2.92 -9.14
CA THR A 33 7.82 1.45 -9.19
C THR A 33 7.21 0.90 -7.90
N PHE A 34 7.69 1.36 -6.75
CA PHE A 34 7.21 0.94 -5.44
C PHE A 34 5.72 1.22 -5.26
N PHE A 35 5.28 2.48 -5.42
CA PHE A 35 3.86 2.79 -5.27
C PHE A 35 2.99 2.18 -6.36
N GLY A 36 3.54 1.99 -7.56
CA GLY A 36 2.93 1.23 -8.64
C GLY A 36 2.65 -0.22 -8.22
N LEU A 37 3.61 -0.90 -7.60
CA LEU A 37 3.46 -2.26 -7.08
C LEU A 37 2.35 -2.35 -6.03
N LEU A 38 2.35 -1.44 -5.05
CA LEU A 38 1.33 -1.45 -4.00
C LEU A 38 -0.08 -1.22 -4.59
N GLN A 39 -0.19 -0.36 -5.60
CA GLN A 39 -1.45 -0.11 -6.31
C GLN A 39 -1.86 -1.33 -7.16
N GLU A 40 -0.93 -1.95 -7.87
CA GLU A 40 -1.16 -3.15 -8.68
C GLU A 40 -1.72 -4.29 -7.83
N ALA A 41 -1.15 -4.52 -6.64
CA ALA A 41 -1.61 -5.51 -5.69
C ALA A 41 -3.06 -5.27 -5.23
N GLN A 42 -3.36 -4.02 -4.88
CA GLN A 42 -4.70 -3.62 -4.44
C GLN A 42 -5.73 -3.76 -5.57
N VAL A 43 -5.39 -3.38 -6.80
CA VAL A 43 -6.28 -3.53 -7.97
C VAL A 43 -6.46 -5.00 -8.30
N PHE A 44 -5.40 -5.80 -8.27
CA PHE A 44 -5.43 -7.23 -8.55
C PHE A 44 -6.41 -8.00 -7.66
N LEU A 45 -6.37 -7.73 -6.35
CA LEU A 45 -7.27 -8.36 -5.38
C LEU A 45 -8.71 -7.87 -5.52
N LYS A 46 -8.94 -6.56 -5.74
CA LYS A 46 -10.31 -6.01 -5.90
C LYS A 46 -10.98 -6.40 -7.22
N LYS A 47 -10.22 -6.81 -8.24
CA LYS A 47 -10.77 -7.20 -9.55
C LYS A 47 -11.66 -8.44 -9.49
N SER A 48 -11.61 -9.22 -8.41
CA SER A 48 -12.45 -10.41 -8.25
C SER A 48 -12.80 -10.65 -6.79
N LEU A 49 -14.10 -10.83 -6.50
CA LEU A 49 -14.58 -11.20 -5.17
C LEU A 49 -13.90 -12.47 -4.65
N LYS A 50 -13.62 -13.43 -5.55
CA LYS A 50 -12.93 -14.67 -5.20
C LYS A 50 -11.50 -14.43 -4.73
N ARG A 51 -10.74 -13.57 -5.42
CA ARG A 51 -9.38 -13.20 -4.98
C ARG A 51 -9.41 -12.45 -3.66
N GLN A 52 -10.39 -11.57 -3.50
CA GLN A 52 -10.60 -10.86 -2.24
C GLN A 52 -10.94 -11.82 -1.10
N GLN A 53 -11.70 -12.89 -1.34
CA GLN A 53 -11.99 -13.92 -0.34
C GLN A 53 -10.71 -14.66 0.09
N PHE A 54 -9.85 -15.05 -0.86
CA PHE A 54 -8.55 -15.66 -0.55
C PHE A 54 -7.71 -14.75 0.34
N TYR A 55 -7.66 -13.45 0.03
CA TYR A 55 -6.97 -12.48 0.88
C TYR A 55 -7.63 -12.30 2.25
N SER A 56 -8.96 -12.17 2.31
CA SER A 56 -9.70 -12.03 3.57
C SER A 56 -9.59 -13.26 4.48
N ALA A 57 -9.34 -14.44 3.92
CA ALA A 57 -9.08 -15.66 4.69
C ALA A 57 -7.75 -15.58 5.45
N GLU A 58 -6.71 -14.98 4.85
CA GLU A 58 -5.44 -14.73 5.51
C GLU A 58 -5.49 -13.48 6.40
N ASN A 59 -6.25 -12.47 5.99
CA ASN A 59 -6.38 -11.20 6.68
C ASN A 59 -7.83 -10.73 6.80
N PRO A 60 -8.56 -11.16 7.84
CA PRO A 60 -9.97 -10.80 8.00
C PRO A 60 -10.18 -9.34 8.43
N VAL A 61 -9.13 -8.67 8.93
CA VAL A 61 -9.24 -7.38 9.61
C VAL A 61 -8.94 -6.20 8.67
N PHE A 62 -7.92 -6.30 7.82
CA PHE A 62 -7.43 -5.15 7.07
C PHE A 62 -7.67 -5.26 5.57
N LYS A 63 -8.42 -4.29 5.04
CA LYS A 63 -8.57 -4.10 3.59
C LYS A 63 -7.45 -3.23 3.05
N LEU A 64 -6.86 -3.63 1.93
CA LEU A 64 -5.93 -2.77 1.19
C LEU A 64 -6.67 -1.51 0.71
N GLY A 65 -6.21 -0.36 1.20
CA GLY A 65 -6.73 0.95 0.83
C GLY A 65 -6.34 1.30 -0.60
N ALA A 66 -7.17 2.08 -1.30
CA ALA A 66 -6.77 2.61 -2.59
C ALA A 66 -5.60 3.58 -2.43
N ILE A 67 -4.56 3.39 -3.22
CA ILE A 67 -3.44 4.34 -3.29
C ILE A 67 -3.92 5.49 -4.16
N GLY A 68 -4.39 6.56 -3.50
CA GLY A 68 -4.82 7.76 -4.19
C GLY A 68 -3.67 8.36 -5.01
N ALA A 69 -3.93 8.61 -6.30
CA ALA A 69 -2.95 9.19 -7.20
C ALA A 69 -2.41 10.55 -6.68
N THR A 70 -3.26 11.34 -6.00
CA THR A 70 -3.03 12.77 -5.72
C THR A 70 -2.67 13.14 -4.27
N ARG A 71 -2.60 12.18 -3.33
CA ARG A 71 -2.32 12.50 -1.92
C ARG A 71 -1.18 11.65 -1.37
N TRP A 72 -0.11 12.31 -0.92
CA TRP A 72 1.00 11.69 -0.21
C TRP A 72 0.52 10.85 0.98
N ARG A 73 -0.47 11.36 1.72
CA ARG A 73 -1.04 10.65 2.87
C ARG A 73 -1.55 9.25 2.52
N SER A 74 -2.20 9.07 1.37
CA SER A 74 -2.69 7.75 0.94
C SER A 74 -1.55 6.78 0.64
N LYS A 75 -0.43 7.27 0.10
CA LYS A 75 0.78 6.49 -0.17
C LYS A 75 1.46 6.05 1.14
N SER A 76 1.61 6.98 2.07
CA SER A 76 2.16 6.73 3.41
C SER A 76 1.29 5.75 4.21
N ASP A 77 -0.04 5.94 4.21
CA ASP A 77 -0.98 5.05 4.89
C ASP A 77 -0.95 3.64 4.29
N ALA A 78 -0.85 3.50 2.96
CA ALA A 78 -0.77 2.21 2.29
C ALA A 78 0.53 1.47 2.64
N THR A 79 1.66 2.18 2.63
CA THR A 79 2.96 1.64 3.02
C THR A 79 2.92 1.14 4.45
N THR A 80 2.44 1.98 5.37
CA THR A 80 2.32 1.64 6.79
C THR A 80 1.39 0.44 7.03
N LYS A 81 0.31 0.30 6.26
CA LYS A 81 -0.59 -0.85 6.37
C LYS A 81 0.07 -2.15 5.89
N ILE A 82 0.84 -2.09 4.82
CA ILE A 82 1.48 -3.27 4.25
C ILE A 82 2.67 -3.69 5.12
N PHE A 83 3.62 -2.79 5.39
CA PHE A 83 4.89 -3.11 6.02
C PHE A 83 4.95 -2.79 7.52
N GLY A 84 4.04 -1.96 8.02
CA GLY A 84 4.09 -1.45 9.39
C GLY A 84 4.84 -0.13 9.48
N ARG A 85 5.03 0.35 10.71
CA ARG A 85 5.93 1.48 10.98
C ARG A 85 7.27 0.93 11.42
N ILE A 86 8.36 1.54 10.93
CA ILE A 86 9.72 1.22 11.34
C ILE A 86 9.93 1.37 12.86
N ASP A 87 9.23 2.32 13.48
CA ASP A 87 9.25 2.52 14.93
C ASP A 87 8.88 1.23 15.67
N ASN A 88 7.91 0.47 15.14
CA ASN A 88 7.43 -0.77 15.75
C ASN A 88 8.38 -1.96 15.55
N TRP A 89 9.39 -1.83 14.68
CA TRP A 89 10.41 -2.86 14.47
C TRP A 89 11.54 -2.75 15.51
N THR A 90 11.74 -1.55 16.09
CA THR A 90 12.90 -1.25 16.95
C THR A 90 12.58 -1.22 18.44
N THR A 91 11.31 -0.97 18.82
CA THR A 91 10.88 -1.07 20.22
C THR A 91 10.70 -2.53 20.61
N SER A 92 11.77 -3.14 21.12
CA SER A 92 11.80 -4.45 21.79
C SER A 92 11.12 -4.43 23.19
N THR A 93 10.21 -3.49 23.44
CA THR A 93 9.34 -3.54 24.62
C THR A 93 8.14 -4.41 24.27
N PRO A 94 7.75 -5.38 25.12
CA PRO A 94 6.57 -6.20 24.88
C PRO A 94 5.35 -5.28 24.82
N LEU A 95 4.97 -4.90 23.61
CA LEU A 95 3.77 -4.14 23.34
C LEU A 95 2.61 -4.96 23.91
N ASP A 96 1.82 -4.30 24.75
CA ASP A 96 0.47 -4.69 25.09
C ASP A 96 -0.16 -5.43 23.89
N PRO A 97 -0.69 -6.65 24.05
CA PRO A 97 -1.30 -7.43 22.96
C PRO A 97 -2.36 -6.67 22.16
N SER A 98 -2.93 -5.58 22.73
CA SER A 98 -3.87 -4.69 22.05
C SER A 98 -3.23 -3.67 21.09
N HIS A 99 -1.91 -3.43 21.19
CA HIS A 99 -1.14 -2.42 20.44
C HIS A 99 -0.16 -3.01 19.43
N GLN A 100 -0.19 -4.33 19.16
CA GLN A 100 0.61 -4.92 18.10
C GLN A 100 0.19 -4.29 16.77
N ALA A 101 1.08 -3.51 16.15
CA ALA A 101 0.82 -2.90 14.86
C ALA A 101 0.71 -3.98 13.80
N LYS A 102 -0.53 -4.40 13.54
CA LYS A 102 -0.84 -5.40 12.53
C LYS A 102 -0.64 -4.79 11.15
N HIS A 103 0.52 -5.06 10.58
CA HIS A 103 0.80 -4.88 9.17
C HIS A 103 0.42 -6.16 8.40
N VAL A 104 0.24 -6.06 7.09
CA VAL A 104 -0.37 -7.14 6.29
C VAL A 104 0.57 -7.80 5.29
N PHE A 105 1.88 -7.50 5.36
CA PHE A 105 2.86 -7.98 4.38
C PHE A 105 2.87 -9.51 4.31
N HIS A 106 2.96 -10.18 5.44
CA HIS A 106 2.96 -11.64 5.51
C HIS A 106 1.65 -12.21 4.91
N GLU A 107 0.50 -11.76 5.37
CA GLU A 107 -0.81 -12.22 4.91
C GLU A 107 -1.01 -11.96 3.42
N LEU A 108 -0.52 -10.83 2.90
CA LEU A 108 -0.55 -10.49 1.48
C LEU A 108 0.30 -11.48 0.67
N THR A 109 1.52 -11.79 1.10
CA THR A 109 2.40 -12.74 0.41
C THR A 109 1.79 -14.15 0.39
N VAL A 110 1.23 -14.61 1.51
CA VAL A 110 0.54 -15.90 1.61
C VAL A 110 -0.69 -15.94 0.70
N ALA A 111 -1.50 -14.89 0.67
CA ALA A 111 -2.66 -14.81 -0.20
C ALA A 111 -2.27 -14.87 -1.69
N LEU A 112 -1.22 -14.14 -2.10
CA LEU A 112 -0.71 -14.18 -3.48
C LEU A 112 -0.18 -15.58 -3.84
N GLN A 113 0.55 -16.23 -2.93
CA GLN A 113 1.02 -17.59 -3.12
C GLN A 113 -0.15 -18.57 -3.29
N LYS A 114 -1.16 -18.52 -2.41
CA LYS A 114 -2.36 -19.36 -2.52
C LYS A 114 -3.11 -19.15 -3.84
N ILE A 115 -3.25 -17.89 -4.28
CA ILE A 115 -3.84 -17.58 -5.58
C ILE A 115 -3.00 -18.14 -6.74
N SER A 116 -1.66 -18.06 -6.67
CA SER A 116 -0.77 -18.58 -7.72
C SER A 116 -0.83 -20.10 -7.88
N LEU A 117 -1.04 -20.83 -6.77
CA LEU A 117 -1.05 -22.30 -6.76
C LEU A 117 -2.46 -22.88 -6.95
N SER A 118 -3.51 -22.12 -6.67
CA SER A 118 -4.88 -22.63 -6.71
C SER A 118 -5.31 -22.96 -8.15
N PRO A 119 -5.80 -24.20 -8.41
CA PRO A 119 -6.31 -24.59 -9.72
C PRO A 119 -7.63 -23.89 -10.07
N GLU A 120 -8.23 -23.19 -9.11
CA GLU A 120 -9.49 -22.47 -9.30
C GLU A 120 -9.37 -21.17 -10.09
N PHE A 121 -8.14 -20.72 -10.33
CA PHE A 121 -7.83 -19.54 -11.12
C PHE A 121 -7.21 -19.92 -12.46
N ASN A 122 -7.55 -19.15 -13.50
CA ASN A 122 -6.93 -19.34 -14.80
C ASN A 122 -5.43 -19.02 -14.78
N THR A 123 -4.71 -19.51 -15.79
CA THR A 123 -3.26 -19.36 -15.89
C THR A 123 -2.78 -17.91 -15.85
N THR A 124 -3.52 -16.98 -16.45
CA THR A 124 -3.18 -15.55 -16.41
C THR A 124 -3.26 -14.96 -15.01
N VAL A 125 -4.28 -15.33 -14.23
CA VAL A 125 -4.41 -14.85 -12.84
C VAL A 125 -3.32 -15.43 -11.97
N ARG A 126 -3.00 -16.71 -12.15
CA ARG A 126 -1.92 -17.37 -11.43
C ARG A 126 -0.57 -16.72 -11.73
N SER A 127 -0.26 -16.48 -13.00
CA SER A 127 0.98 -15.83 -13.40
C SER A 127 1.07 -14.38 -12.92
N SER A 128 -0.03 -13.62 -12.92
CA SER A 128 -0.08 -12.28 -12.31
C SER A 128 0.18 -12.33 -10.80
N ALA A 129 -0.40 -13.30 -10.08
CA ALA A 129 -0.15 -13.47 -8.66
C ALA A 129 1.31 -13.83 -8.36
N THR A 130 1.91 -14.73 -9.16
CA THR A 130 3.33 -15.05 -9.08
C THR A 130 4.20 -13.82 -9.35
N GLY A 131 3.89 -13.04 -10.40
CA GLY A 131 4.64 -11.84 -10.73
C GLY A 131 4.58 -10.79 -9.62
N LEU A 132 3.41 -10.58 -9.02
CA LEU A 132 3.26 -9.70 -7.85
C LEU A 132 4.06 -10.23 -6.66
N LEU A 133 3.96 -11.53 -6.36
CA LEU A 133 4.69 -12.15 -5.26
C LEU A 133 6.21 -11.97 -5.42
N SER A 134 6.75 -12.22 -6.62
CA SER A 134 8.17 -12.02 -6.91
C SER A 134 8.60 -10.58 -6.65
N LYS A 135 7.85 -9.59 -7.17
CA LYS A 135 8.16 -8.17 -6.96
C LYS A 135 8.11 -7.75 -5.48
N PHE A 136 7.19 -8.31 -4.69
CA PHE A 136 7.13 -8.04 -3.25
C PHE A 136 8.31 -8.64 -2.48
N LEU A 137 8.87 -9.75 -2.97
CA LEU A 137 10.01 -10.43 -2.38
C LEU A 137 11.36 -9.98 -2.95
N GLU A 138 11.35 -9.10 -3.96
CA GLU A 138 12.58 -8.49 -4.47
C GLU A 138 13.23 -7.61 -3.39
N PHE A 139 14.56 -7.68 -3.34
CA PHE A 139 15.37 -6.93 -2.38
C PHE A 139 15.17 -5.41 -2.53
N GLU A 140 15.01 -4.92 -3.76
CA GLU A 140 14.75 -3.51 -4.04
C GLU A 140 13.48 -3.02 -3.33
N THR A 141 12.38 -3.78 -3.44
CA THR A 141 11.13 -3.46 -2.75
C THR A 141 11.28 -3.50 -1.23
N THR A 142 12.08 -4.42 -0.71
CA THR A 142 12.29 -4.61 0.74
C THR A 142 13.15 -3.49 1.34
N VAL A 143 14.11 -2.95 0.59
CA VAL A 143 14.98 -1.85 1.05
C VAL A 143 14.28 -0.48 0.95
N ILE A 144 13.36 -0.32 0.00
CA ILE A 144 12.58 0.92 -0.17
C ILE A 144 11.45 1.04 0.88
N ALA A 145 10.86 -0.10 1.27
CA ALA A 145 9.73 -0.17 2.20
C ALA A 145 10.08 0.29 3.63
#